data_AF-A0AAE4CS26-F1
#
_entry.id   AF-A0AAE4CS26-F1
#
_cell.length_a   1.000
_cell.length_b   1.000
_cell.length_c   1.000
_cell.angle_alpha   90.00
_cell.angle_beta   90.00
_cell.angle_gamma   90.00
#
_symmetry.space_group_name_H-M   'P 1'
#
loop_
_entity.id
_entity.type
_entity.pdbx_description
1 polymer ?
#
loop_
_entity_poly.entity_id
_entity_poly.type
_entity_poly.pdbx_seq_one_letter_code
_entity_poly.pdbx_strand_id
1 'polypeptide(L)'
;MERPGTNRPSAYDQAYYDSAAVDYILRGRRWQSWHELLEWLRSEGVDDPYLAQGELQALRQDVERAAARGAPFDNDADRLWRELKQ
;
A
#
# COMPACT_ATOMS: atom_id res chain seq x y z
N MET A 1 -6.62 9.32 42.25
CA MET A 1 -5.59 8.34 41.90
C MET A 1 -6.19 7.39 40.89
N GLU A 2 -5.42 7.13 39.82
CA GLU A 2 -5.60 6.05 38.84
C GLU A 2 -6.85 6.13 37.96
N ARG A 3 -6.72 6.90 36.86
CA ARG A 3 -7.54 6.66 35.67
C ARG A 3 -7.19 5.26 35.18
N PRO A 4 -8.15 4.32 35.10
CA PRO A 4 -7.87 3.00 34.54
C PRO A 4 -7.33 3.21 33.13
N GLY A 5 -6.05 2.84 32.99
CA GLY A 5 -5.32 2.87 31.74
C GLY A 5 -6.19 2.25 30.68
N THR A 6 -6.47 3.07 29.67
CA THR A 6 -7.15 2.71 28.44
C THR A 6 -6.38 1.54 27.83
N ASN A 7 -6.75 0.31 28.21
CA ASN A 7 -6.42 -0.92 27.50
C ASN A 7 -7.25 -0.95 26.22
N ARG A 8 -7.08 0.09 25.42
CA ARG A 8 -7.43 0.08 24.01
C ARG A 8 -6.16 -0.46 23.38
N PRO A 9 -6.15 -1.66 22.78
CA PRO A 9 -5.15 -1.92 21.76
C PRO A 9 -5.20 -0.73 20.80
N SER A 10 -4.14 0.08 20.83
CA SER A 10 -4.06 1.30 20.05
C SER A 10 -4.18 0.93 18.57
N ALA A 11 -5.24 1.47 17.96
CA ALA A 11 -5.28 1.95 16.59
C ALA A 11 -4.76 1.00 15.51
N TYR A 12 -5.72 0.41 14.78
CA TYR A 12 -5.51 -0.28 13.51
C TYR A 12 -4.64 -1.53 13.63
N ASP A 13 -5.21 -2.66 13.25
CA ASP A 13 -4.45 -3.65 12.48
C ASP A 13 -3.72 -2.82 11.41
N GLN A 14 -2.45 -2.47 11.65
CA GLN A 14 -1.66 -1.71 10.70
C GLN A 14 -1.63 -2.65 9.52
N ALA A 15 -2.45 -2.38 8.51
CA ALA A 15 -2.59 -3.30 7.44
C ALA A 15 -1.24 -3.34 6.70
N TYR A 16 -0.45 -4.33 7.06
CA TYR A 16 0.91 -4.49 6.61
C TYR A 16 0.82 -5.29 5.33
N TYR A 17 0.97 -4.61 4.20
CA TYR A 17 1.25 -5.29 2.95
C TYR A 17 2.75 -5.58 2.86
N ASP A 18 3.08 -6.77 2.38
CA ASP A 18 4.45 -7.21 2.17
C ASP A 18 4.95 -6.85 0.76
N SER A 19 6.26 -6.95 0.56
CA SER A 19 6.90 -6.93 -0.76
C SER A 19 6.27 -7.92 -1.75
N ALA A 20 5.74 -9.05 -1.27
CA ALA A 20 5.02 -10.02 -2.10
C ALA A 20 3.75 -9.44 -2.76
N ALA A 21 3.01 -8.57 -2.06
CA ALA A 21 1.84 -7.91 -2.63
C ALA A 21 2.22 -6.95 -3.75
N VAL A 22 3.33 -6.22 -3.57
CA VAL A 22 3.89 -5.34 -4.60
C VAL A 22 4.35 -6.14 -5.81
N ASP A 23 5.11 -7.22 -5.60
CA ASP A 23 5.54 -8.12 -6.68
C ASP A 23 4.36 -8.72 -7.45
N TYR A 24 3.29 -9.15 -6.76
CA TYR A 24 2.07 -9.65 -7.40
C TYR A 24 1.44 -8.61 -8.34
N ILE A 25 1.26 -7.37 -7.88
CA ILE A 25 0.66 -6.28 -8.67
C ILE A 25 1.54 -5.92 -9.88
N LEU A 26 2.86 -5.91 -9.71
CA LEU A 26 3.80 -5.62 -10.80
C LEU A 26 3.95 -6.78 -11.79
N ARG A 27 3.72 -8.03 -11.36
CA ARG A 27 3.70 -9.20 -12.25
C ARG A 27 2.45 -9.26 -13.11
N GLY A 28 1.31 -8.85 -12.57
CA GLY A 28 0.05 -8.82 -13.31
C GLY A 28 0.06 -7.82 -14.46
N ARG A 29 0.75 -6.69 -14.29
CA ARG A 29 0.84 -5.63 -15.30
C ARG A 29 2.05 -4.73 -15.05
N ARG A 30 2.66 -4.26 -16.14
CA ARG A 30 3.60 -3.12 -16.08
C ARG A 30 2.84 -1.81 -16.03
N TRP A 31 3.17 -1.00 -15.04
CA TRP A 31 2.56 0.31 -14.82
C TRP A 31 3.49 1.39 -15.34
N GLN A 32 2.94 2.45 -15.92
CA GLN A 32 3.77 3.54 -16.43
C GLN A 32 3.97 4.67 -15.41
N SER A 33 3.12 4.74 -14.37
CA SER A 33 3.18 5.81 -13.38
C SER A 33 2.45 5.44 -12.08
N TRP A 34 2.72 6.21 -11.02
CA TRP A 34 1.97 6.12 -9.76
C TRP A 34 0.47 6.35 -9.96
N HIS A 35 0.08 7.21 -10.92
CA HIS A 35 -1.32 7.51 -11.20
C HIS A 35 -2.04 6.29 -11.76
N GLU A 36 -1.44 5.60 -12.73
CA GLU A 36 -2.01 4.37 -13.32
C GLU A 36 -2.20 3.28 -12.26
N LEU A 37 -1.20 3.12 -11.37
CA LEU A 37 -1.28 2.18 -10.25
C LEU A 37 -2.39 2.57 -9.27
N LEU A 38 -2.54 3.86 -8.93
CA LEU A 38 -3.59 4.34 -8.03
C LEU A 38 -4.99 4.16 -8.60
N GLU A 39 -5.17 4.42 -9.90
CA GLU A 39 -6.44 4.20 -10.58
C GLU A 39 -6.83 2.72 -10.52
N TRP A 40 -5.90 1.82 -10.80
CA TRP A 40 -6.17 0.38 -10.69
C TRP A 40 -6.48 -0.05 -9.25
N LEU A 41 -5.71 0.42 -8.26
CA LEU A 41 -5.98 0.14 -6.84
C LEU A 41 -7.36 0.65 -6.38
N ARG A 42 -7.87 1.72 -7.00
CA ARG A 42 -9.18 2.29 -6.71
C ARG A 42 -10.32 1.54 -7.38
N SER A 43 -10.10 1.00 -8.58
CA SER A 43 -11.13 0.35 -9.38
C SER A 43 -11.15 -1.17 -9.21
N GLU A 44 -10.04 -1.83 -9.49
CA GLU A 44 -9.97 -3.29 -9.58
C GLU A 44 -9.32 -3.92 -8.35
N GLY A 45 -8.37 -3.23 -7.72
CA GLY A 45 -7.69 -3.74 -6.52
C GLY A 45 -8.67 -4.14 -5.41
N VAL A 46 -9.80 -3.43 -5.28
CA VAL A 46 -10.83 -3.70 -4.26
C VAL A 46 -11.52 -5.05 -4.44
N ASP A 47 -11.56 -5.60 -5.66
CA ASP A 47 -12.17 -6.90 -5.95
C ASP A 47 -11.13 -8.04 -6.05
N ASP A 48 -9.84 -7.72 -5.87
CA ASP A 48 -8.78 -8.71 -6.02
C ASP A 48 -8.80 -9.73 -4.85
N PRO A 49 -8.96 -11.03 -5.13
CA PRO A 49 -9.08 -12.05 -4.10
C PRO A 49 -7.74 -12.39 -3.43
N TYR A 50 -6.61 -11.93 -3.98
CA TYR A 50 -5.27 -12.18 -3.47
C TYR A 50 -4.76 -11.06 -2.56
N LEU A 51 -5.44 -9.92 -2.51
CA LEU A 51 -5.07 -8.78 -1.67
C LEU A 51 -6.13 -8.50 -0.61
N ALA A 52 -5.75 -8.47 0.67
CA ALA A 52 -6.69 -8.09 1.70
C ALA A 52 -7.07 -6.61 1.58
N GLN A 53 -8.31 -6.28 1.92
CA GLN A 53 -8.82 -4.89 1.89
C GLN A 53 -7.95 -3.93 2.71
N GLY A 54 -7.39 -4.39 3.83
CA GLY A 54 -6.45 -3.61 4.62
C GLY A 54 -5.16 -3.33 3.83
N GLU A 55 -4.56 -4.36 3.23
CA GLU A 55 -3.31 -4.26 2.47
C GLU A 55 -3.45 -3.28 1.32
N LEU A 56 -4.57 -3.34 0.60
CA LEU A 56 -4.91 -2.40 -0.48
C LEU A 56 -5.03 -0.96 0.01
N GLN A 57 -5.66 -0.74 1.17
CA GLN A 57 -5.79 0.60 1.74
C GLN A 57 -4.43 1.17 2.14
N ALA A 58 -3.60 0.36 2.81
CA ALA A 58 -2.26 0.78 3.20
C ALA A 58 -1.37 1.03 1.98
N LEU A 59 -1.39 0.14 0.99
CA LEU A 59 -0.66 0.30 -0.27
C LEU A 59 -1.09 1.58 -0.99
N ARG A 60 -2.40 1.83 -1.10
CA ARG A 60 -2.91 3.05 -1.71
C ARG A 60 -2.45 4.31 -0.98
N GLN A 61 -2.43 4.31 0.35
CA GLN A 61 -1.93 5.45 1.12
C GLN A 61 -0.44 5.71 0.86
N ASP A 62 0.38 4.66 0.84
CA ASP A 62 1.81 4.79 0.59
C ASP A 62 2.10 5.21 -0.86
N VAL A 63 1.35 4.69 -1.83
CA VAL A 63 1.46 5.10 -3.24
C VAL A 63 1.06 6.58 -3.39
N GLU A 64 -0.01 7.02 -2.74
CA GLU A 64 -0.44 8.43 -2.78
C GLU A 64 0.62 9.35 -2.16
N ARG A 65 1.28 8.92 -1.08
CA ARG A 65 2.43 9.63 -0.50
C ARG A 65 3.64 9.67 -1.44
N ALA A 66 3.99 8.55 -2.06
CA ALA A 66 5.10 8.46 -3.01
C ALA A 66 4.87 9.34 -4.25
N ALA A 67 3.63 9.41 -4.73
CA ALA A 67 3.23 10.33 -5.79
C ALA A 67 3.30 11.80 -5.33
N ALA A 68 2.79 12.11 -4.14
CA ALA A 68 2.78 13.46 -3.59
C ALA A 68 4.19 14.02 -3.32
N ARG A 69 5.16 13.16 -2.94
CA ARG A 69 6.57 13.55 -2.77
C ARG A 69 7.34 13.66 -4.08
N GLY A 70 6.74 13.27 -5.21
CA GLY A 70 7.40 13.29 -6.52
C GLY A 70 8.50 12.25 -6.67
N ALA A 71 8.40 11.10 -5.99
CA ALA A 71 9.36 10.02 -6.17
C ALA A 71 9.29 9.42 -7.58
N PRO A 72 10.42 8.96 -8.13
CA PRO A 72 10.43 8.27 -9.40
C PRO A 72 9.64 6.96 -9.30
N PHE A 73 8.79 6.70 -10.30
CA PHE A 73 8.11 5.42 -10.43
C PHE A 73 9.07 4.38 -11.01
N ASP A 74 9.17 3.22 -10.39
CA ASP A 74 9.97 2.09 -10.88
C ASP A 74 9.09 0.83 -10.96
N ASN A 75 9.32 -0.03 -11.95
CA ASN A 75 8.61 -1.31 -12.09
C ASN A 75 9.36 -2.46 -11.41
N ASP A 76 10.44 -2.18 -10.71
CA ASP A 76 11.13 -3.14 -9.85
C ASP A 76 10.45 -3.23 -8.48
N ALA A 77 10.04 -4.44 -8.09
CA ALA A 77 9.24 -4.65 -6.88
C ALA A 77 9.97 -4.28 -5.59
N ASP A 78 11.26 -4.58 -5.49
CA ASP A 78 12.06 -4.24 -4.31
C ASP A 78 12.28 -2.73 -4.23
N ARG A 79 12.59 -2.07 -5.35
CA ARG A 79 12.72 -0.61 -5.40
C ARG A 79 11.41 0.08 -5.08
N LEU A 80 10.31 -0.32 -5.70
CA LEU A 80 8.99 0.28 -5.47
C LEU A 80 8.56 0.06 -4.02
N TRP A 81 8.74 -1.13 -3.46
CA TRP A 81 8.43 -1.40 -2.05
C TRP A 81 9.26 -0.52 -1.10
N ARG A 82 10.57 -0.38 -1.33
CA ARG A 82 11.40 0.52 -0.51
C ARG A 82 10.96 1.97 -0.62
N GLU A 83 10.62 2.41 -1.82
CA GLU A 83 10.06 3.74 -2.04
C GLU A 83 8.76 3.89 -1.25
N LEU A 84 7.84 2.93 -1.29
CA LEU A 84 6.58 3.03 -0.56
C LEU A 84 6.72 3.05 0.97
N LYS A 85 7.79 2.45 1.51
CA LYS A 85 8.06 2.40 2.95
C LYS A 85 8.87 3.60 3.49
N GLN A 86 9.18 4.60 2.65
CA GLN A 86 9.83 5.87 3.03
C GLN A 86 8.81 6.89 3.55
#